data_AF-A0A2M9EGL2-F1
#
_entry.id   AF-A0A2M9EGL2-F1
#
_cell.length_a   1.000
_cell.length_b   1.000
_cell.length_c   1.000
_cell.angle_alpha   90.00
_cell.angle_beta   90.00
_cell.angle_gamma   90.00
#
_symmetry.space_group_name_H-M   'P 1'
#
loop_
_entity.id
_entity.type
_entity.pdbx_description
1 polymer ?
#
loop_
_entity_poly.entity_id
_entity_poly.type
_entity_poly.pdbx_seq_one_letter_code
_entity_poly.pdbx_strand_id
1 'polypeptide(L)'
;MQPGWYFLSYDIKGSRLGRRVHRLIRKQAQMLLESLYLHQGNAESAAQLLQQLRHEAKASAQNVVMYRLRQGSPIYVAGQIANDRGIVDLGLPPMQKLQGFQQIPTTLQKP
;
A
#
# COMPACT_ATOMS: atom_id res chain seq x y z
N MET A 1 -0.21 15.81 16.89
CA MET A 1 -1.14 14.66 16.66
C MET A 1 -0.37 13.35 16.85
N GLN A 2 -0.99 12.31 17.41
CA GLN A 2 -0.28 11.04 17.65
C GLN A 2 0.04 10.30 16.34
N PRO A 3 1.22 9.65 16.23
CA PRO A 3 1.56 8.79 15.10
C PRO A 3 0.57 7.63 14.93
N GLY A 4 0.46 7.13 13.71
CA GLY A 4 -0.38 5.99 13.36
C GLY A 4 -0.06 5.47 11.97
N TRP A 5 -0.79 4.43 11.59
CA TRP A 5 -0.66 3.81 10.27
C TRP A 5 -1.64 4.39 9.27
N TYR A 6 -1.21 4.45 8.02
CA TYR A 6 -2.02 4.88 6.90
C TYR A 6 -1.90 3.89 5.75
N PHE A 7 -3.03 3.47 5.19
CA PHE A 7 -3.03 2.84 3.87
C PHE A 7 -2.95 3.91 2.81
N LEU A 8 -2.01 3.75 1.90
CA LEU A 8 -1.88 4.53 0.69
C LEU A 8 -2.19 3.63 -0.51
N SER A 9 -3.19 4.03 -1.29
CA SER A 9 -3.58 3.38 -2.53
C SER A 9 -3.52 4.37 -3.68
N TYR A 10 -3.18 3.90 -4.87
CA TYR A 10 -3.24 4.73 -6.07
C TYR A 10 -3.63 3.94 -7.31
N ASP A 11 -4.26 4.63 -8.26
CA ASP A 11 -4.47 4.15 -9.62
C ASP A 11 -3.65 5.03 -10.58
N ILE A 12 -2.44 4.57 -10.89
CA ILE A 12 -1.49 5.29 -11.77
C ILE A 12 -1.16 4.43 -12.99
N LYS A 13 -1.71 4.84 -14.14
CA LYS A 13 -1.45 4.24 -15.46
C LYS A 13 -0.20 4.86 -16.08
N GLY A 14 0.62 4.01 -16.71
CA GLY A 14 1.81 4.42 -17.47
C GLY A 14 3.15 4.12 -16.78
N SER A 15 4.04 3.44 -17.49
CA SER A 15 5.27 2.83 -16.94
C SER A 15 6.33 3.83 -16.45
N ARG A 16 6.34 5.08 -16.95
CA ARG A 16 7.35 6.08 -16.55
C ARG A 16 6.91 6.88 -15.32
N LEU A 17 5.63 7.29 -15.27
CA LEU A 17 5.05 8.01 -14.15
C LEU A 17 4.94 7.12 -12.92
N GLY A 18 4.45 5.89 -13.11
CA GLY A 18 4.41 4.87 -12.08
C GLY A 18 5.79 4.68 -11.44
N ARG A 19 6.86 4.50 -12.24
CA ARG A 19 8.22 4.30 -11.71
C ARG A 19 8.76 5.45 -10.85
N ARG A 20 8.32 6.69 -11.07
CA ARG A 20 8.72 7.83 -10.21
C ARG A 20 7.94 7.81 -8.90
N VAL A 21 6.62 7.65 -9.00
CA VAL A 21 5.74 7.56 -7.84
C VAL A 21 6.09 6.37 -6.96
N HIS A 22 6.28 5.18 -7.53
CA HIS A 22 6.78 4.00 -6.81
C HIS A 22 8.09 4.28 -6.05
N ARG A 23 9.04 4.98 -6.68
CA ARG A 23 10.33 5.32 -6.05
C ARG A 23 10.17 6.31 -4.91
N LEU A 24 9.26 7.28 -5.03
CA LEU A 24 8.95 8.22 -3.95
C LEU A 24 8.31 7.50 -2.77
N ILE A 25 7.27 6.69 -3.05
CA ILE A 25 6.51 5.97 -2.02
C ILE A 25 7.40 4.99 -1.25
N ARG A 26 8.23 4.20 -1.94
CA ARG A 26 9.12 3.21 -1.29
C ARG A 26 10.12 3.79 -0.29
N LYS A 27 10.37 5.09 -0.31
CA LYS A 27 11.23 5.76 0.68
C LYS A 27 10.51 6.07 1.99
N GLN A 28 9.17 6.13 1.97
CA GLN A 28 8.34 6.66 3.05
C GLN A 28 7.22 5.70 3.46
N ALA A 29 7.05 4.60 2.73
CA ALA A 29 5.99 3.63 2.95
C ALA A 29 6.42 2.23 2.48
N GLN A 30 5.89 1.23 3.16
CA GLN A 30 6.16 -0.17 2.93
C GLN A 30 5.15 -0.75 1.94
N MET A 31 5.64 -1.44 0.91
CA MET A 31 4.78 -2.03 -0.11
C MET A 31 4.08 -3.28 0.45
N LEU A 32 2.77 -3.40 0.20
CA LEU A 32 1.98 -4.60 0.47
C LEU A 32 1.59 -5.30 -0.82
N LEU A 33 1.02 -4.54 -1.75
CA LEU A 33 0.66 -4.96 -3.11
C LEU A 33 1.21 -3.93 -4.09
N GLU A 34 1.12 -4.21 -5.40
CA GLU A 34 1.64 -3.33 -6.46
C GLU A 34 1.24 -1.86 -6.27
N SER A 35 -0.04 -1.64 -5.95
CA SER A 35 -0.66 -0.31 -5.76
C SER A 35 -1.11 -0.04 -4.32
N LEU A 36 -0.63 -0.80 -3.33
CA LEU A 36 -1.02 -0.64 -1.91
C LEU A 36 0.20 -0.59 -0.99
N TYR A 37 0.25 0.46 -0.16
CA TYR A 37 1.39 0.76 0.71
C TYR A 37 0.94 1.13 2.13
N LEU A 38 1.81 0.92 3.11
CA LEU A 38 1.65 1.33 4.49
C LEU A 38 2.63 2.45 4.84
N HIS A 39 2.10 3.58 5.29
CA HIS A 39 2.88 4.69 5.81
C HIS A 39 2.71 4.79 7.33
N GLN A 40 3.81 4.90 8.07
CA GLN A 40 3.80 5.23 9.49
C GLN A 40 4.12 6.71 9.68
N GLY A 41 3.28 7.42 10.42
CA GLY A 41 3.52 8.84 10.65
C GLY A 41 2.37 9.55 11.34
N ASN A 42 2.43 10.87 11.39
CA ASN A 42 1.33 11.69 11.89
C ASN A 42 0.52 12.26 10.71
N ALA A 43 -0.49 13.08 10.99
CA ALA A 43 -1.32 13.65 9.92
C ALA A 43 -0.53 14.60 8.99
N GLU A 44 0.47 15.29 9.53
CA GLU A 44 1.31 16.22 8.76
C GLU A 44 2.21 15.46 7.78
N SER A 45 2.88 14.39 8.22
CA SER A 45 3.71 13.55 7.34
C SER A 45 2.87 12.88 6.25
N ALA A 46 1.66 12.42 6.60
CA ALA A 46 0.70 11.87 5.65
C ALA A 46 0.28 12.91 4.60
N ALA A 47 -0.05 14.13 5.03
CA ALA A 47 -0.41 15.22 4.14
C ALA A 47 0.76 15.65 3.22
N GLN A 48 1.98 15.72 3.76
CA GLN A 48 3.19 16.02 3.00
C GLN A 48 3.46 14.95 1.93
N LEU A 49 3.33 13.67 2.28
CA LEU A 49 3.47 12.57 1.32
C LEU A 49 2.42 12.69 0.20
N LEU A 50 1.15 12.93 0.54
CA LEU A 50 0.10 13.17 -0.46
C LEU A 50 0.41 14.36 -1.38
N GLN A 51 0.93 15.46 -0.83
CA GLN A 51 1.30 16.63 -1.62
C GLN A 51 2.45 16.35 -2.59
N GLN A 52 3.49 15.62 -2.13
CA GLN A 52 4.60 15.20 -2.99
C GLN A 52 4.12 14.27 -4.11
N LEU A 53 3.22 13.32 -3.78
CA LEU A 53 2.64 12.41 -4.77
C LEU A 53 1.80 13.15 -5.80
N ARG A 54 0.99 14.12 -5.37
CA ARG A 54 0.21 14.97 -6.26
C ARG A 54 1.10 15.79 -7.20
N HIS A 55 2.23 16.29 -6.69
CA HIS A 55 3.20 17.02 -7.51
C HIS A 55 3.85 16.12 -8.57
N GLU A 56 4.31 14.93 -8.17
CA GLU A 56 4.94 13.95 -9.07
C GLU A 56 3.97 13.37 -10.10
N ALA A 57 2.70 13.15 -9.71
CA ALA A 57 1.63 12.67 -10.59
C ALA A 57 1.23 13.67 -11.70
N LYS A 58 1.82 14.87 -11.69
CA LYS A 58 1.69 15.96 -12.69
C LYS A 58 0.35 15.95 -13.43
N ALA A 59 -0.68 16.55 -12.85
CA ALA A 59 -1.96 16.88 -13.49
C ALA A 59 -2.73 15.73 -14.18
N SER A 60 -2.20 14.51 -14.24
CA SER A 60 -2.94 13.35 -14.69
C SER A 60 -3.98 13.05 -13.60
N ALA A 61 -5.24 12.93 -14.00
CA ALA A 61 -6.40 12.71 -13.14
C ALA A 61 -6.35 11.34 -12.44
N GLN A 62 -5.32 11.13 -11.66
CA GLN A 62 -4.95 9.85 -11.09
C GLN A 62 -5.21 9.88 -9.60
N ASN A 63 -5.97 8.89 -9.18
CA ASN A 63 -6.54 8.85 -7.85
C ASN A 63 -5.45 8.35 -6.90
N VAL A 64 -5.11 9.18 -5.93
CA VAL A 64 -4.28 8.79 -4.80
C VAL A 64 -5.13 9.00 -3.55
N VAL A 65 -5.30 7.94 -2.77
CA VAL A 65 -6.11 8.00 -1.56
C VAL A 65 -5.31 7.44 -0.39
N MET A 66 -5.41 8.13 0.74
CA MET A 66 -4.78 7.71 1.98
C MET A 66 -5.82 7.60 3.10
N TYR A 67 -5.83 6.47 3.79
CA TYR A 67 -6.76 6.16 4.88
C TYR A 67 -5.99 5.94 6.17
N ARG A 68 -6.37 6.62 7.25
CA ARG A 68 -5.81 6.35 8.58
C ARG A 68 -6.38 5.04 9.11
N LEU A 69 -5.49 4.15 9.56
CA LEU A 69 -5.87 2.93 10.26
C LEU A 69 -6.21 3.22 11.71
N ARG A 70 -7.22 2.50 12.19
CA ARG A 70 -7.54 2.46 13.62
C ARG A 70 -6.44 1.71 14.36
N GLN A 71 -6.02 2.26 15.48
CA GLN A 71 -5.04 1.62 16.34
C GLN A 71 -5.55 0.26 16.83
N GLY A 72 -4.67 -0.74 16.90
CA GLY A 72 -5.00 -2.08 17.36
C GLY A 72 -5.86 -2.91 16.40
N SER A 73 -6.25 -2.38 15.24
CA SER A 73 -6.96 -3.15 14.22
C SER A 73 -5.98 -3.97 13.38
N PRO A 74 -6.17 -5.29 13.25
CA PRO A 74 -5.30 -6.09 12.39
C PRO A 74 -5.59 -5.82 10.91
N ILE A 75 -4.61 -6.13 10.07
CA ILE A 75 -4.77 -6.21 8.62
C ILE A 75 -5.02 -7.67 8.26
N TYR A 76 -6.20 -7.96 7.71
CA TYR A 76 -6.52 -9.29 7.20
C TYR A 76 -5.92 -9.47 5.80
N VAL A 77 -5.22 -10.58 5.59
CA VAL A 77 -4.53 -10.88 4.33
C VAL A 77 -4.97 -12.24 3.82
N ALA A 78 -5.49 -12.26 2.59
CA ALA A 78 -5.70 -13.47 1.81
C ALA A 78 -4.65 -13.53 0.68
N GLY A 79 -3.96 -14.67 0.55
CA GLY A 79 -2.90 -14.84 -0.46
C GLY A 79 -1.55 -14.21 -0.08
N GLN A 80 -0.77 -13.85 -1.11
CA GLN A 80 0.60 -13.36 -0.97
C GLN A 80 0.66 -11.82 -0.97
N ILE A 81 1.58 -11.28 -0.17
CA ILE A 81 1.91 -9.85 -0.11
C ILE A 81 3.41 -9.69 -0.25
N ALA A 82 3.86 -8.51 -0.64
CA ALA A 82 5.26 -8.25 -0.97
C ALA A 82 6.27 -8.62 0.14
N ASN A 83 5.84 -8.57 1.41
CA ASN A 83 6.67 -8.90 2.57
C ASN A 83 6.41 -10.30 3.15
N ASP A 84 5.77 -11.21 2.42
CA ASP A 84 5.46 -12.56 2.95
C ASP A 84 6.66 -13.51 3.07
N ARG A 85 7.88 -13.05 2.74
CA ARG A 85 9.12 -13.84 2.71
C ARG A 85 9.67 -14.23 4.08
N GLY A 86 8.83 -14.31 5.11
CA GLY A 86 9.21 -14.75 6.46
C GLY A 86 9.97 -13.71 7.30
N ILE A 87 10.12 -12.46 6.83
CA ILE A 87 10.66 -11.37 7.64
C ILE A 87 9.50 -10.78 8.45
N VAL A 88 9.49 -11.07 9.75
CA VAL A 88 8.57 -10.42 10.69
C VAL A 88 9.07 -8.99 10.92
N ASP A 89 8.46 -8.04 10.23
CA ASP A 89 8.65 -6.63 10.52
C ASP A 89 7.77 -6.25 11.72
N LEU A 90 8.37 -6.23 12.92
CA LEU A 90 7.70 -5.81 14.16
C LEU A 90 7.26 -4.34 14.11
N GLY A 91 7.79 -3.58 13.15
CA GLY A 91 7.35 -2.24 12.85
C GLY A 91 6.04 -2.20 12.09
N LEU A 92 5.46 -3.30 11.60
CA LEU A 92 4.19 -3.28 10.87
C LEU A 92 2.96 -3.44 11.78
N PRO A 93 1.76 -3.01 11.32
CA PRO A 93 0.51 -3.43 11.95
C PRO A 93 0.41 -4.95 11.97
N PRO A 94 -0.22 -5.56 12.99
CA PRO A 94 -0.46 -6.99 13.03
C PRO A 94 -1.15 -7.47 11.76
N MET A 95 -0.56 -8.45 11.07
CA MET A 95 -1.13 -9.06 9.87
C MET A 95 -1.70 -10.43 10.19
N GLN A 96 -2.99 -10.62 9.93
CA GLN A 96 -3.68 -11.88 10.14
C GLN A 96 -3.94 -12.56 8.80
N LYS A 97 -3.26 -13.68 8.55
CA LYS A 97 -3.51 -14.52 7.38
C LYS A 97 -4.85 -15.22 7.54
N LEU A 98 -5.74 -15.05 6.56
CA LEU A 98 -6.99 -15.79 6.50
C LEU A 98 -6.71 -17.20 5.99
N GLN A 99 -7.08 -18.21 6.77
CA GLN A 99 -7.02 -19.61 6.35
C GLN A 99 -8.16 -19.89 5.35
N GLY A 100 -7.90 -20.69 4.31
CA GLY A 100 -8.93 -21.18 3.40
C GLY A 100 -9.19 -20.36 2.13
N PHE A 101 -8.50 -19.22 1.91
CA PHE A 101 -8.45 -18.61 0.58
C PHE A 101 -7.51 -19.41 -0.32
N GLN A 102 -8.00 -20.54 -0.85
CA GLN A 102 -7.30 -21.27 -1.90
C GLN A 102 -7.32 -20.42 -3.18
N GLN A 103 -6.15 -20.21 -3.77
CA GLN A 103 -6.06 -19.66 -5.12
C GLN A 103 -6.84 -20.60 -6.05
N ILE A 104 -7.92 -20.12 -6.66
CA ILE A 104 -8.61 -20.88 -7.71
C ILE A 104 -7.56 -21.13 -8.79
N PRO A 105 -7.26 -22.39 -9.17
CA PRO A 105 -6.31 -22.67 -10.22
C PRO A 105 -6.75 -21.96 -11.51
N THR A 106 -5.87 -21.13 -12.07
CA THR A 106 -6.13 -20.35 -13.29
C THR A 106 -6.25 -21.20 -14.56
N THR A 107 -6.47 -22.51 -14.45
CA THR A 107 -6.57 -23.45 -15.58
C THR A 107 -7.98 -23.54 -16.20
N LEU A 108 -8.96 -22.81 -15.68
CA LEU A 108 -10.33 -22.76 -16.22
C LEU A 108 -10.70 -21.38 -16.75
N GLN A 109 -9.89 -20.83 -17.68
CA GLN A 109 -10.36 -19.80 -18.61
C GLN A 109 -9.79 -20.08 -20.00
N LYS A 110 -10.48 -20.96 -20.73
CA LYS A 110 -10.50 -20.91 -22.19
C LYS A 110 -11.97 -21.00 -22.62
N PRO A 111 -12.56 -19.96 -23.22
CA PRO A 111 -13.68 -20.16 -24.13
C PRO A 111 -13.21 -20.93 -25.38
#